data_AF-A0A2Z5PQP0-F1
#
_entry.id   AF-A0A2Z5PQP0-F1
#
_cell.length_a   1.000
_cell.length_b   1.000
_cell.length_c   1.000
_cell.angle_alpha   90.00
_cell.angle_beta   90.00
_cell.angle_gamma   90.00
#
_symmetry.space_group_name_H-M   'P 1'
#
loop_
_entity.id
_entity.type
_entity.pdbx_description
1 polymer ?
#
loop_
_entity_poly.entity_id
_entity_poly.type
_entity_poly.pdbx_seq_one_letter_code
_entity_poly.pdbx_strand_id
1 'polypeptide(L)'
;MHTILTMVKILLATLYSFEPIIAASTKIGADRLILLVDYKPDKTQQKSIDLINDSLGSVLKIDTFNTDVYDIVEVSKETVEIIDSLSDTDEIYVDITAGRKTKALGLLFGAYARISRIKRIMYVKEENKQLVYLPKLSYQITPAQYKIIEYINKNKISSMAEFSENVGVSKAMLYKHVKELKDMDILEETPEGLKLTDYGRIVIL
;
A
#
# COMPACT_ATOMS: atom_id res chain seq x y z
N MET A 1 32.02 10.38 17.81
CA MET A 1 30.89 9.49 18.17
C MET A 1 30.19 9.12 16.87
N HIS A 2 30.47 7.94 16.32
CA HIS A 2 29.69 7.42 15.19
C HIS A 2 28.43 6.80 15.78
N THR A 3 27.29 7.45 15.62
CA THR A 3 25.99 6.83 15.86
C THR A 3 25.86 5.72 14.83
N ILE A 4 26.00 4.47 15.27
CA ILE A 4 25.65 3.32 14.44
C ILE A 4 24.14 3.43 14.23
N LEU A 5 23.70 3.82 13.03
CA LEU A 5 22.30 3.65 12.65
C LEU A 5 22.04 2.15 12.61
N THR A 6 21.42 1.64 13.68
CA THR A 6 20.94 0.26 13.73
C THR A 6 19.79 0.12 12.75
N MET A 7 20.01 -0.71 11.73
CA MET A 7 19.01 -1.11 10.75
C MET A 7 17.87 -1.85 11.48
N VAL A 8 16.67 -1.29 11.48
CA VAL A 8 15.48 -1.87 12.13
C VAL A 8 14.71 -2.70 11.12
N LYS A 9 14.37 -3.94 11.46
CA LYS A 9 13.49 -4.78 10.65
C LYS A 9 12.04 -4.57 11.06
N ILE A 10 11.23 -4.14 10.10
CA ILE A 10 9.83 -3.78 10.33
C ILE A 10 8.94 -4.79 9.62
N LEU A 11 8.00 -5.40 10.35
CA LEU A 11 6.88 -6.12 9.74
C LEU A 11 5.68 -5.20 9.66
N LEU A 12 5.24 -4.86 8.45
CA LEU A 12 3.96 -4.20 8.20
C LEU A 12 2.95 -5.24 7.72
N ALA A 13 1.85 -5.41 8.46
CA ALA A 13 0.88 -6.46 8.18
C ALA A 13 -0.55 -6.01 8.42
N THR A 14 -1.50 -6.64 7.73
CA THR A 14 -2.90 -6.61 8.16
C THR A 14 -3.09 -7.52 9.36
N LEU A 15 -4.12 -7.29 10.19
CA LEU A 15 -4.43 -8.20 11.30
C LEU A 15 -5.89 -8.65 11.30
N TYR A 16 -6.10 -9.96 11.49
CA TYR A 16 -7.39 -10.52 11.94
C TYR A 16 -7.15 -11.72 12.87
N SER A 17 -6.22 -12.60 12.51
CA SER A 17 -5.69 -13.69 13.34
C SER A 17 -4.22 -13.45 13.69
N PHE A 18 -3.79 -13.92 14.86
CA PHE A 18 -2.47 -13.60 15.42
C PHE A 18 -1.36 -14.57 14.96
N GLU A 19 -1.70 -15.83 14.69
CA GLU A 19 -0.74 -16.90 14.37
C GLU A 19 0.17 -16.58 13.19
N PRO A 20 -0.33 -16.14 12.02
CA PRO A 20 0.55 -15.76 10.91
C PRO A 20 1.49 -14.60 11.27
N ILE A 21 1.02 -13.64 12.06
CA ILE A 21 1.82 -12.47 12.47
C ILE A 21 2.97 -12.87 13.38
N ILE A 22 2.71 -13.74 14.37
CA ILE A 22 3.78 -14.28 15.22
C ILE A 22 4.79 -15.06 14.38
N ALA A 23 4.32 -15.91 13.47
CA ALA A 23 5.18 -16.71 12.63
C ALA A 23 6.05 -15.85 11.70
N ALA A 24 5.48 -14.84 11.04
CA ALA A 24 6.20 -13.92 10.18
C ALA A 24 7.23 -13.11 10.97
N SER A 25 6.82 -12.50 12.09
CA SER A 25 7.68 -11.68 12.95
C SER A 25 8.90 -12.46 13.44
N THR A 26 8.68 -13.69 13.90
CA THR A 26 9.76 -14.57 14.39
C THR A 26 10.72 -14.95 13.27
N LYS A 27 10.20 -15.30 12.08
CA LYS A 27 11.02 -15.78 10.95
C LYS A 27 11.94 -14.71 10.37
N ILE A 28 11.47 -13.47 10.32
CA ILE A 28 12.29 -12.36 9.80
C ILE A 28 13.20 -11.75 10.90
N GLY A 29 12.89 -12.04 12.17
CA GLY A 29 13.51 -11.40 13.32
C GLY A 29 13.14 -9.92 13.37
N ALA A 30 11.84 -9.63 13.44
CA ALA A 30 11.32 -8.26 13.45
C ALA A 30 11.67 -7.54 14.76
N ASP A 31 12.10 -6.28 14.64
CA ASP A 31 12.35 -5.37 15.77
C ASP A 31 11.11 -4.50 16.06
N ARG A 32 10.26 -4.31 15.04
CA ARG A 32 9.02 -3.54 15.12
C ARG A 32 7.93 -4.19 14.28
N LEU A 33 6.72 -4.17 14.80
CA LEU A 33 5.51 -4.65 14.17
C LEU A 33 4.53 -3.49 14.00
N ILE A 34 4.04 -3.31 12.78
CA ILE A 34 3.02 -2.33 12.43
C ILE A 34 1.81 -3.08 11.89
N LEU A 35 0.66 -2.91 12.54
CA LEU A 35 -0.56 -3.67 12.26
C LEU A 35 -1.66 -2.76 11.74
N LEU A 36 -2.18 -3.06 10.55
CA LEU A 36 -3.40 -2.46 10.03
C LEU A 36 -4.60 -3.22 10.59
N VAL A 37 -5.38 -2.53 11.43
CA VAL A 37 -6.56 -3.06 12.14
C VAL A 37 -7.80 -2.32 11.68
N ASP A 38 -8.99 -2.82 12.02
CA ASP A 38 -10.25 -2.18 11.61
C ASP A 38 -10.51 -0.95 12.47
N TYR A 39 -11.17 0.08 11.93
CA TYR A 39 -11.63 1.22 12.74
C TYR A 39 -12.43 0.82 13.98
N LYS A 40 -13.16 -0.30 13.88
CA LYS A 40 -13.92 -0.90 14.98
C LYS A 40 -13.56 -2.39 15.04
N PRO A 41 -12.47 -2.76 15.73
CA PRO A 41 -12.09 -4.15 15.88
C PRO A 41 -13.22 -4.95 16.52
N ASP A 42 -13.54 -6.11 15.94
CA ASP A 42 -14.42 -7.05 16.60
C ASP A 42 -13.70 -7.78 17.75
N LYS A 43 -14.43 -8.61 18.49
CA LYS A 43 -13.84 -9.38 19.61
C LYS A 43 -12.70 -10.30 19.16
N THR A 44 -12.73 -10.77 17.92
CA THR A 44 -11.71 -11.67 17.38
C THR A 44 -10.43 -10.90 17.11
N GLN A 45 -10.52 -9.78 16.39
CA GLN A 45 -9.37 -8.93 16.08
C GLN A 45 -8.79 -8.33 17.37
N GLN A 46 -9.63 -7.90 18.33
CA GLN A 46 -9.14 -7.42 19.62
C GLN A 46 -8.37 -8.50 20.37
N LYS A 47 -8.92 -9.72 20.46
CA LYS A 47 -8.21 -10.85 21.08
C LYS A 47 -6.88 -11.14 20.39
N SER A 48 -6.82 -11.04 19.07
CA SER A 48 -5.57 -11.19 18.32
C SER A 48 -4.55 -10.11 18.66
N ILE A 49 -4.98 -8.85 18.81
CA ILE A 49 -4.12 -7.74 19.26
C ILE A 49 -3.55 -8.03 20.65
N ASP A 50 -4.40 -8.44 21.59
CA ASP A 50 -4.00 -8.72 22.97
C ASP A 50 -2.96 -9.86 23.01
N LEU A 51 -3.21 -10.95 22.29
CA LEU A 51 -2.28 -12.10 22.21
C LEU A 51 -0.93 -11.74 21.59
N ILE A 52 -0.91 -10.85 20.59
CA ILE A 52 0.35 -10.37 19.99
C ILE A 52 1.12 -9.53 21.01
N ASN A 53 0.45 -8.63 21.73
CA ASN A 53 1.09 -7.82 22.77
C ASN A 53 1.67 -8.68 23.90
N ASP A 54 0.92 -9.65 24.38
CA ASP A 54 1.37 -10.57 25.43
C ASP A 54 2.57 -11.42 24.98
N SER A 55 2.57 -11.85 23.72
CA SER A 55 3.61 -12.75 23.19
C SER A 55 4.89 -12.02 22.78
N LEU A 56 4.77 -10.82 22.19
CA LEU A 56 5.87 -10.13 21.51
C LEU A 56 6.16 -8.73 22.05
N GLY A 57 5.23 -8.08 22.76
CA GLY A 57 5.36 -6.68 23.17
C GLY A 57 6.49 -6.40 24.17
N SER A 58 7.03 -7.43 24.82
CA SER A 58 8.22 -7.31 25.69
C SER A 58 9.54 -7.24 24.91
N VAL A 59 9.56 -7.68 23.65
CA VAL A 59 10.78 -7.80 22.83
C VAL A 59 10.77 -6.94 21.57
N LEU A 60 9.60 -6.51 21.08
CA LEU A 60 9.46 -5.67 19.90
C LEU A 60 8.43 -4.56 20.11
N LYS A 61 8.62 -3.44 19.40
CA LYS A 61 7.65 -2.33 19.40
C LYS A 61 6.45 -2.69 18.53
N ILE A 62 5.24 -2.53 19.06
CA ILE A 62 3.98 -2.79 18.34
C ILE A 62 3.23 -1.47 18.16
N ASP A 63 2.91 -1.13 16.92
CA ASP A 63 2.05 0.00 16.57
C ASP A 63 0.83 -0.50 15.78
N THR A 64 -0.33 0.09 16.03
CA THR A 64 -1.58 -0.23 15.32
C THR A 64 -2.09 1.01 14.59
N PHE A 65 -2.52 0.83 13.34
CA PHE A 65 -3.14 1.86 12.51
C PHE A 65 -4.51 1.38 12.07
N ASN A 66 -5.53 2.22 12.28
CA ASN A 66 -6.91 1.89 11.95
C ASN A 66 -7.18 2.22 10.49
N THR A 67 -7.75 1.26 9.74
CA THR A 67 -8.13 1.46 8.34
C THR A 67 -9.49 0.84 8.04
N ASP A 68 -10.12 1.30 6.96
CA ASP A 68 -11.31 0.64 6.43
C ASP A 68 -11.01 -0.79 5.98
N VAL A 69 -12.05 -1.64 5.99
CA VAL A 69 -11.96 -3.05 5.63
C VAL A 69 -12.07 -3.25 4.12
N TYR A 70 -12.86 -2.44 3.45
CA TYR A 70 -13.28 -2.59 2.06
C TYR A 70 -12.77 -1.49 1.13
N ASP A 71 -12.39 -0.32 1.66
CA ASP A 71 -11.77 0.75 0.87
C ASP A 71 -10.28 0.47 0.63
N ILE A 72 -9.98 -0.14 -0.52
CA ILE A 72 -8.60 -0.48 -0.90
C ILE A 72 -7.74 0.77 -1.16
N VAL A 73 -8.35 1.91 -1.53
CA VAL A 73 -7.63 3.14 -1.83
C VAL A 73 -7.16 3.80 -0.54
N GLU A 74 -8.05 3.87 0.46
CA GLU A 74 -7.71 4.35 1.80
C GLU A 74 -6.60 3.51 2.44
N VAL A 75 -6.74 2.17 2.41
CA VAL A 75 -5.72 1.27 2.98
C VAL A 75 -4.37 1.42 2.25
N SER A 76 -4.39 1.59 0.93
CA SER A 76 -3.16 1.82 0.15
C SER A 76 -2.50 3.14 0.53
N LYS A 77 -3.30 4.20 0.72
CA LYS A 77 -2.81 5.52 1.13
C LYS A 77 -2.19 5.47 2.52
N GLU A 78 -2.87 4.87 3.49
CA GLU A 78 -2.33 4.69 4.85
C GLU A 78 -1.02 3.90 4.83
N THR A 79 -0.96 2.83 4.02
CA THR A 79 0.26 2.04 3.83
C THR A 79 1.42 2.90 3.33
N VAL A 80 1.18 3.77 2.35
CA VAL A 80 2.19 4.69 1.81
C VAL A 80 2.63 5.70 2.85
N GLU A 81 1.69 6.31 3.59
CA GLU A 81 2.00 7.27 4.65
C GLU A 81 2.84 6.64 5.77
N ILE A 82 2.53 5.40 6.15
CA ILE A 82 3.34 4.63 7.09
C ILE A 82 4.75 4.43 6.54
N ILE A 83 4.90 3.91 5.32
CA ILE A 83 6.22 3.63 4.72
C ILE A 83 7.06 4.92 4.61
N ASP A 84 6.44 6.02 4.18
CA ASP A 84 7.12 7.31 4.02
C ASP A 84 7.52 7.95 5.36
N SER A 85 6.85 7.57 6.47
CA SER A 85 7.23 8.00 7.83
C SER A 85 8.42 7.23 8.44
N LEU A 86 8.80 6.09 7.85
CA LEU A 86 9.88 5.23 8.34
C LEU A 86 11.24 5.71 7.84
N SER A 87 12.30 5.36 8.58
CA SER A 87 13.68 5.74 8.22
C SER A 87 14.08 5.06 6.91
N ASP A 88 14.87 5.76 6.08
CA ASP A 88 15.38 5.20 4.82
C ASP A 88 16.29 4.00 5.03
N THR A 89 16.83 3.82 6.24
CA THR A 89 17.64 2.67 6.62
C THR A 89 16.84 1.47 7.12
N ASP A 90 15.53 1.59 7.29
CA ASP A 90 14.70 0.50 7.82
C ASP A 90 14.47 -0.59 6.75
N GLU A 91 14.52 -1.85 7.15
CA GLU A 91 14.16 -2.97 6.27
C GLU A 91 12.68 -3.32 6.45
N ILE A 92 11.87 -2.93 5.47
CA ILE A 92 10.42 -3.12 5.53
C ILE A 92 10.01 -4.45 4.88
N TYR A 93 9.35 -5.29 5.65
CA TYR A 93 8.72 -6.53 5.20
C TYR A 93 7.21 -6.35 5.25
N VAL A 94 6.52 -6.81 4.22
CA VAL A 94 5.05 -6.72 4.13
C VAL A 94 4.46 -8.12 4.23
N ASP A 95 3.49 -8.32 5.10
CA ASP A 95 2.74 -9.57 5.22
C ASP A 95 1.24 -9.34 4.96
N ILE A 96 0.74 -9.99 3.93
CA ILE A 96 -0.64 -9.86 3.44
C ILE A 96 -1.56 -11.01 3.91
N THR A 97 -1.12 -11.82 4.88
CA THR A 97 -1.82 -13.06 5.25
C THR A 97 -3.06 -12.80 6.09
N ALA A 98 -2.93 -11.99 7.13
CA ALA A 98 -3.86 -11.98 8.25
C ALA A 98 -4.88 -10.86 8.11
N GLY A 99 -5.91 -11.03 7.29
CA GLY A 99 -6.90 -9.97 7.10
C GLY A 99 -7.99 -10.31 6.09
N ARG A 100 -8.99 -9.43 5.99
CA ARG A 100 -9.93 -9.48 4.86
C ARG A 100 -9.15 -9.22 3.57
N LYS A 101 -9.51 -9.94 2.51
CA LYS A 101 -8.82 -9.89 1.22
C LYS A 101 -8.67 -8.47 0.69
N THR A 102 -9.70 -7.63 0.83
CA THR A 102 -9.68 -6.21 0.43
C THR A 102 -8.61 -5.41 1.15
N LYS A 103 -8.52 -5.51 2.49
CA LYS A 103 -7.46 -4.85 3.26
C LYS A 103 -6.07 -5.37 2.91
N ALA A 104 -5.91 -6.69 2.75
CA ALA A 104 -4.65 -7.30 2.33
C ALA A 104 -4.22 -6.82 0.93
N LEU A 105 -5.16 -6.65 0.01
CA LEU A 105 -4.91 -6.09 -1.33
C LEU A 105 -4.55 -4.60 -1.25
N GLY A 106 -5.24 -3.80 -0.42
CA GLY A 106 -4.87 -2.40 -0.18
C GLY A 106 -3.44 -2.27 0.35
N LEU A 107 -3.07 -3.08 1.35
CA LEU A 107 -1.69 -3.14 1.84
C LEU A 107 -0.70 -3.51 0.73
N LEU A 108 -1.03 -4.51 -0.08
CA LEU A 108 -0.18 -4.94 -1.20
C LEU A 108 0.01 -3.82 -2.24
N PHE A 109 -1.06 -3.11 -2.57
CA PHE A 109 -1.06 -2.04 -3.56
C PHE A 109 -0.29 -0.81 -3.06
N GLY A 110 -0.51 -0.39 -1.81
CA GLY A 110 0.32 0.64 -1.18
C GLY A 110 1.81 0.26 -1.13
N ALA A 111 2.11 -1.01 -0.84
CA ALA A 111 3.48 -1.51 -0.88
C ALA A 111 4.10 -1.46 -2.29
N TYR A 112 3.32 -1.70 -3.35
CA TYR A 112 3.78 -1.53 -4.73
C TYR A 112 4.03 -0.07 -5.10
N ALA A 113 3.26 0.88 -4.55
CA ALA A 113 3.52 2.31 -4.73
C ALA A 113 4.86 2.76 -4.13
N ARG A 114 5.38 2.03 -3.14
CA ARG A 114 6.70 2.27 -2.51
C ARG A 114 7.64 1.07 -2.62
N ILE A 115 7.56 0.33 -3.72
CA ILE A 115 8.23 -0.97 -3.85
C ILE A 115 9.76 -0.92 -3.68
N SER A 116 10.39 0.22 -3.95
CA SER A 116 11.82 0.44 -3.72
C SER A 116 12.20 0.36 -2.23
N ARG A 117 11.30 0.75 -1.32
CA ARG A 117 11.48 0.69 0.14
C ARG A 117 11.20 -0.69 0.74
N ILE A 118 10.51 -1.57 0.01
CA ILE A 118 10.10 -2.89 0.52
C ILE A 118 11.18 -3.95 0.27
N LYS A 119 11.63 -4.63 1.32
CA LYS A 119 12.59 -5.74 1.22
C LYS A 119 11.96 -6.99 0.60
N ARG A 120 10.82 -7.42 1.15
CA ARG A 120 10.06 -8.62 0.73
C ARG A 120 8.57 -8.43 1.03
N ILE A 121 7.74 -9.04 0.19
CA ILE A 121 6.30 -9.20 0.39
C ILE A 121 6.05 -10.68 0.62
N MET A 122 5.27 -11.01 1.63
CA MET A 122 5.17 -12.36 2.19
C MET A 122 3.71 -12.77 2.37
N TYR A 123 3.50 -14.08 2.28
CA TYR A 123 2.29 -14.77 2.72
C TYR A 123 2.69 -15.99 3.55
N VAL A 124 2.06 -16.19 4.69
CA VAL A 124 2.31 -17.30 5.62
C VAL A 124 1.30 -18.40 5.34
N LYS A 125 1.78 -19.56 4.86
CA LYS A 125 0.92 -20.73 4.63
C LYS A 125 0.24 -21.18 5.92
N GLU A 126 -1.04 -21.50 5.87
CA GLU A 126 -1.78 -21.90 7.06
C GLU A 126 -1.29 -23.24 7.61
N GLU A 127 -0.95 -24.18 6.73
CA GLU A 127 -0.68 -25.59 7.03
C GLU A 127 0.65 -25.82 7.74
N ASN A 128 1.69 -25.06 7.36
CA ASN A 128 3.06 -25.28 7.84
C ASN A 128 3.81 -23.99 8.19
N LYS A 129 3.12 -22.85 8.15
CA LYS A 129 3.66 -21.52 8.42
C LYS A 129 4.86 -21.13 7.54
N GLN A 130 5.11 -21.81 6.42
CA GLN A 130 6.17 -21.41 5.48
C GLN A 130 5.83 -20.06 4.84
N LEU A 131 6.88 -19.27 4.58
CA LEU A 131 6.75 -18.01 3.86
C LEU A 131 6.72 -18.29 2.35
N VAL A 132 5.71 -17.75 1.68
CA VAL A 132 5.65 -17.58 0.24
C VAL A 132 6.01 -16.14 -0.05
N TYR A 133 6.98 -15.93 -0.95
CA TYR A 133 7.37 -14.59 -1.36
C TYR A 133 6.59 -14.18 -2.61
N LEU A 134 5.91 -13.05 -2.52
CA LEU A 134 5.21 -12.45 -3.64
C LEU A 134 6.19 -11.63 -4.49
N PRO A 135 5.91 -11.46 -5.80
CA PRO A 135 6.72 -10.62 -6.66
C PRO A 135 6.69 -9.17 -6.20
N LYS A 136 7.79 -8.45 -6.45
CA LYS A 136 7.85 -7.00 -6.29
C LYS A 136 7.48 -6.36 -7.63
N LEU A 137 6.29 -5.76 -7.70
CA LEU A 137 5.80 -5.08 -8.90
C LEU A 137 5.82 -3.55 -8.71
N SER A 138 5.93 -2.82 -9.81
CA SER A 138 5.89 -1.36 -9.84
C SER A 138 4.86 -0.90 -10.85
N TYR A 139 4.16 0.20 -10.56
CA TYR A 139 3.26 0.86 -11.50
C TYR A 139 4.10 1.54 -12.60
N GLN A 140 4.08 0.99 -13.81
CA GLN A 140 4.85 1.51 -14.95
C GLN A 140 4.13 2.71 -15.57
N ILE A 141 4.28 3.90 -14.95
CA ILE A 141 3.68 5.16 -15.42
C ILE A 141 4.76 6.10 -15.91
N THR A 142 4.59 6.65 -17.11
CA THR A 142 5.52 7.65 -17.65
C THR A 142 5.30 9.03 -17.02
N PRO A 143 6.31 9.92 -17.01
CA PRO A 143 6.14 11.27 -16.48
C PRO A 143 5.00 12.07 -17.14
N ALA A 144 4.76 11.85 -18.45
CA ALA A 144 3.66 12.50 -19.17
C ALA A 144 2.30 11.98 -18.72
N GLN A 145 2.16 10.66 -18.57
CA GLN A 145 0.94 10.04 -18.04
C GLN A 145 0.69 10.47 -16.59
N TYR A 146 1.72 10.54 -15.74
CA TYR A 146 1.58 10.99 -14.36
C TYR A 146 0.97 12.41 -14.29
N LYS A 147 1.48 13.36 -15.08
CA LYS A 147 0.91 14.72 -15.17
C LYS A 147 -0.57 14.73 -15.56
N ILE A 148 -0.96 13.85 -16.48
CA ILE A 148 -2.35 13.70 -16.92
C ILE A 148 -3.23 13.19 -15.78
N ILE A 149 -2.80 12.12 -15.09
CA ILE A 149 -3.55 11.53 -13.97
C ILE A 149 -3.66 12.54 -12.82
N GLU A 150 -2.57 13.21 -12.47
CA GLU A 150 -2.54 14.23 -11.43
C GLU A 150 -3.47 15.41 -11.74
N TYR A 151 -3.47 15.87 -13.00
CA TYR A 151 -4.36 16.95 -13.43
C TYR A 151 -5.83 16.56 -13.29
N ILE A 152 -6.21 15.34 -13.70
CA ILE A 152 -7.58 14.81 -13.54
C ILE A 152 -7.97 14.70 -12.07
N ASN A 153 -7.04 14.28 -11.20
CA ASN A 153 -7.29 14.16 -9.77
C ASN A 153 -7.63 15.51 -9.11
N LYS A 154 -7.01 16.59 -9.59
CA LYS A 154 -7.08 17.92 -8.96
C LYS A 154 -8.07 18.87 -9.64
N ASN A 155 -8.41 18.64 -10.91
CA ASN A 155 -9.12 19.61 -11.74
C ASN A 155 -10.30 18.96 -12.47
N LYS A 156 -11.35 19.76 -12.71
CA LYS A 156 -12.39 19.40 -13.67
C LYS A 156 -11.92 19.74 -15.07
N ILE A 157 -12.11 18.82 -16.02
CA ILE A 157 -11.76 19.07 -17.43
C ILE A 157 -12.88 19.88 -18.09
N SER A 158 -12.57 21.11 -18.46
CA SER A 158 -13.44 22.03 -19.22
C SER A 158 -13.37 21.76 -20.73
N SER A 159 -12.15 21.54 -21.26
CA SER A 159 -11.89 21.27 -22.67
C SER A 159 -10.56 20.54 -22.88
N MET A 160 -10.45 19.78 -23.97
CA MET A 160 -9.21 19.09 -24.34
C MET A 160 -8.07 20.04 -24.73
N ALA A 161 -8.39 21.28 -25.13
CA ALA A 161 -7.38 22.29 -25.46
C ALA A 161 -6.67 22.79 -24.20
N GLU A 162 -7.45 23.27 -23.23
CA GLU A 162 -6.96 23.68 -21.92
C GLU A 162 -6.24 22.54 -21.22
N PHE A 163 -6.79 21.33 -21.29
CA PHE A 163 -6.16 20.16 -20.68
C PHE A 163 -4.77 19.89 -21.29
N SER A 164 -4.65 19.91 -22.63
CA SER A 164 -3.38 19.66 -23.32
C SER A 164 -2.30 20.70 -22.99
N GLU A 165 -2.71 21.97 -22.87
CA GLU A 165 -1.82 23.08 -22.52
C GLU A 165 -1.29 22.95 -21.10
N ASN A 166 -2.18 22.65 -20.13
CA ASN A 166 -1.80 22.53 -18.73
C ASN A 166 -0.86 21.35 -18.44
N VAL A 167 -1.05 20.20 -19.10
CA VAL A 167 -0.15 19.04 -18.91
C VAL A 167 1.12 19.13 -19.75
N GLY A 168 1.19 20.08 -20.70
CA GLY A 168 2.34 20.31 -21.56
C GLY A 168 2.55 19.24 -22.63
N VAL A 169 1.48 18.72 -23.23
CA VAL A 169 1.53 17.74 -24.34
C VAL A 169 0.66 18.19 -25.50
N SER A 170 0.96 17.76 -26.72
CA SER A 170 0.08 18.04 -27.87
C SER A 170 -1.28 17.36 -27.70
N LYS A 171 -2.35 17.93 -28.28
CA LYS A 171 -3.69 17.31 -28.25
C LYS A 171 -3.66 15.85 -28.71
N ALA A 172 -2.91 15.54 -29.78
CA ALA A 172 -2.77 14.18 -30.29
C ALA A 172 -2.12 13.23 -29.27
N MET A 173 -1.08 13.68 -28.57
CA MET A 173 -0.45 12.90 -27.49
C MET A 173 -1.39 12.74 -26.29
N LEU A 174 -2.15 13.77 -25.94
CA LEU A 174 -3.14 13.71 -24.87
C LEU A 174 -4.19 12.62 -25.16
N TYR A 175 -4.79 12.61 -26.37
CA TYR A 175 -5.74 11.56 -26.76
C TYR A 175 -5.11 10.16 -26.70
N LYS A 176 -3.87 10.01 -27.16
CA LYS A 176 -3.14 8.75 -27.10
C LYS A 176 -2.94 8.30 -25.64
N HIS A 177 -2.44 9.16 -24.77
CA HIS A 177 -2.22 8.82 -23.37
C HIS A 177 -3.50 8.55 -22.61
N VAL A 178 -4.56 9.32 -22.84
CA VAL A 178 -5.87 9.04 -22.23
C VAL A 178 -6.37 7.66 -22.65
N LYS A 179 -6.22 7.29 -23.92
CA LYS A 179 -6.57 5.93 -24.38
C LYS A 179 -5.72 4.86 -23.67
N GLU A 180 -4.40 5.01 -23.62
CA GLU A 180 -3.51 4.07 -22.93
C GLU A 180 -3.87 3.93 -21.45
N LEU A 181 -4.18 5.04 -20.77
CA LEU A 181 -4.57 5.03 -19.36
C LEU A 181 -5.94 4.39 -19.13
N LYS A 182 -6.88 4.52 -20.08
CA LYS A 182 -8.14 3.75 -20.06
C LYS A 182 -7.89 2.26 -20.27
N ASP A 183 -7.02 1.89 -21.21
CA ASP A 183 -6.65 0.49 -21.48
C ASP A 183 -5.94 -0.16 -20.26
N MET A 184 -5.30 0.64 -19.42
CA MET A 184 -4.69 0.23 -18.16
C MET A 184 -5.66 0.22 -16.96
N ASP A 185 -6.93 0.56 -17.15
CA ASP A 185 -7.93 0.70 -16.08
C ASP A 185 -7.58 1.79 -15.05
N ILE A 186 -6.79 2.80 -15.42
CA ILE A 186 -6.46 3.95 -14.56
C ILE A 186 -7.54 5.03 -14.66
N LEU A 187 -8.10 5.19 -15.85
CA LEU A 187 -9.12 6.18 -16.15
C LEU A 187 -10.39 5.50 -16.64
N GLU A 188 -11.53 6.07 -16.26
CA GLU A 188 -12.83 5.73 -16.78
C GLU A 188 -13.56 6.97 -17.28
N GLU A 189 -14.51 6.77 -18.18
CA GLU A 189 -15.35 7.83 -18.72
C GLU A 189 -16.74 7.72 -18.10
N THR A 190 -17.16 8.77 -17.41
CA THR A 190 -18.46 8.87 -16.76
C THR A 190 -19.30 9.98 -17.38
N PRO A 191 -20.60 10.10 -17.05
CA PRO A 191 -21.43 11.22 -17.51
C PRO A 191 -20.88 12.60 -17.13
N GLU A 192 -20.06 12.69 -16.07
CA GLU A 192 -19.40 13.92 -15.63
C GLU A 192 -18.03 14.15 -16.27
N GLY A 193 -17.59 13.26 -17.15
CA GLY A 193 -16.30 13.31 -17.84
C GLY A 193 -15.32 12.22 -17.38
N LEU A 194 -14.05 12.48 -17.63
CA LEU A 194 -12.96 11.55 -17.31
C LEU A 194 -12.68 11.54 -15.80
N LYS A 195 -12.62 10.35 -15.19
CA LYS A 195 -12.35 10.16 -13.75
C LYS A 195 -11.29 9.10 -13.52
N LEU A 196 -10.69 9.13 -12.34
CA LEU A 196 -9.79 8.08 -11.87
C LEU A 196 -10.60 6.90 -11.34
N THR A 197 -10.21 5.69 -11.72
CA THR A 197 -10.65 4.46 -11.05
C THR A 197 -9.99 4.34 -9.68
N ASP A 198 -10.28 3.25 -8.94
CA ASP A 198 -9.51 2.91 -7.73
C ASP A 198 -8.03 2.70 -8.04
N TYR A 199 -7.73 1.98 -9.14
CA TYR A 199 -6.36 1.78 -9.57
C TYR A 199 -5.69 3.12 -9.92
N GLY A 200 -6.40 4.02 -10.61
CA GLY A 200 -5.88 5.35 -10.93
C GLY A 200 -5.57 6.21 -9.71
N ARG A 201 -6.35 6.08 -8.64
CA ARG A 201 -6.09 6.75 -7.36
C ARG A 201 -4.89 6.15 -6.61
N ILE A 202 -4.61 4.86 -6.80
CA ILE A 202 -3.50 4.16 -6.17
C ILE A 202 -2.17 4.46 -6.88
N VAL A 203 -2.12 4.48 -8.21
CA VAL A 203 -0.85 4.66 -8.96
C VAL A 203 -0.18 6.02 -8.76
N ILE A 204 -0.90 7.00 -8.23
CA ILE A 204 -0.38 8.35 -7.94
C ILE A 204 0.10 8.53 -6.50
N LEU A 205 -0.11 7.53 -5.63
CA LEU A 205 0.37 7.52 -4.26
C LEU A 205 1.89 7.44 -4.27
#